data_AF-A0A448FBK3-F1
#
_entry.id   AF-A0A448FBK3-F1
#
_cell.length_a   1.000
_cell.length_b   1.000
_cell.length_c   1.000
_cell.angle_alpha   90.00
_cell.angle_beta   90.00
_cell.angle_gamma   90.00
#
_symmetry.space_group_name_H-M   'P 1'
#
loop_
_entity.id
_entity.type
_entity.pdbx_description
1 polymer ?
#
loop_
_entity_poly.entity_id
_entity_poly.type
_entity_poly.pdbx_seq_one_letter_code
_entity_poly.pdbx_strand_id
1 'polypeptide(L)'
;MNIRWTVILSVIALGLLAWFYSLNQEDEGLNGLIKKADSPEYIGQKMNTTVYSPTGKKQYLATSEKVEHYTSDGHTDFQKPKVRLLDLEIQNSGSTDKESWELSADKAKLTKDNMLYLDGNVVAQSLSPLSRLQRIETESAVVNLTTQDIRSDKMVKLNGQNFSSTGLKLTGNLQQQVANLKEQVKTHYEISKQ
;
A
#
# COMPACT_ATOMS: atom_id res chain seq x y z
N MET A 1 42.39 39.36 -51.97
CA MET A 1 42.46 38.12 -51.17
C MET A 1 42.55 36.95 -52.14
N ASN A 2 43.55 36.08 -52.01
CA ASN A 2 43.82 35.04 -53.00
C ASN A 2 42.73 33.96 -52.93
N ILE A 3 41.92 33.83 -53.99
CA ILE A 3 40.76 32.91 -54.07
C ILE A 3 41.09 31.48 -53.64
N ARG A 4 42.33 31.04 -53.86
CA ARG A 4 42.86 29.72 -53.46
C ARG A 4 42.87 29.51 -51.94
N TRP A 5 43.20 30.52 -51.16
CA TRP A 5 43.19 30.44 -49.70
C TRP A 5 41.77 30.43 -49.13
N THR A 6 40.84 31.13 -49.79
CA THR A 6 39.44 31.17 -49.39
C THR A 6 38.76 29.81 -49.57
N VAL A 7 39.09 29.08 -50.64
CA VAL A 7 38.57 27.72 -50.88
C VAL A 7 39.05 26.74 -49.81
N ILE A 8 40.33 26.78 -49.44
CA ILE A 8 40.90 25.91 -48.39
C ILE A 8 40.22 26.18 -47.04
N LEU A 9 40.04 27.45 -46.67
CA LEU A 9 39.38 27.83 -45.43
C LEU A 9 37.92 27.33 -45.37
N SER A 10 37.21 27.38 -46.50
CA SER A 10 35.82 26.92 -46.61
C SER A 10 35.69 25.42 -46.41
N VAL A 11 36.63 24.62 -46.92
CA VAL A 11 36.62 23.16 -46.73
C VAL A 11 36.85 22.79 -45.27
N ILE A 12 37.78 23.48 -44.60
CA ILE A 12 38.04 23.29 -43.16
C ILE A 12 36.81 23.67 -42.34
N ALA A 13 36.16 24.79 -42.66
CA ALA A 13 34.94 25.22 -41.98
C ALA A 13 33.81 24.19 -42.13
N LEU A 14 33.61 23.63 -43.32
CA LEU A 14 32.61 22.58 -43.55
C LEU A 14 32.94 21.28 -42.80
N GLY A 15 34.21 20.90 -42.76
CA GLY A 15 34.67 19.75 -41.97
C GLY A 15 34.41 19.93 -40.47
N LEU A 16 34.67 21.13 -39.94
CA LEU A 16 34.37 21.47 -38.54
C LEU A 16 32.86 21.51 -38.26
N LEU A 17 32.05 22.01 -39.19
CA LEU A 17 30.58 21.99 -39.06
C LEU A 17 30.01 20.58 -39.08
N ALA A 18 30.51 19.71 -39.96
CA ALA A 18 30.12 18.30 -40.00
C ALA A 18 30.53 17.57 -38.71
N TRP A 19 31.72 17.87 -38.19
CA TRP A 19 32.19 17.31 -36.93
C TRP A 19 31.38 17.83 -35.73
N PHE A 20 31.07 19.12 -35.68
CA PHE A 20 30.20 19.72 -34.67
C PHE A 20 28.81 19.10 -34.69
N TYR A 21 28.21 18.94 -35.88
CA TYR A 21 26.91 18.28 -36.04
C TYR A 21 26.95 16.82 -35.58
N SER A 22 28.04 16.10 -35.85
CA SER A 22 28.23 14.73 -35.37
C SER A 22 28.40 14.65 -33.85
N LEU A 23 29.05 15.62 -33.21
CA LEU A 23 29.21 15.67 -31.75
C LEU A 23 27.90 16.03 -31.03
N ASN A 24 27.06 16.82 -31.67
CA ASN A 24 25.85 17.38 -31.08
C ASN A 24 24.59 16.60 -31.46
N GLN A 25 24.74 15.37 -31.98
CA GLN A 25 23.64 14.43 -32.06
C GLN A 25 23.26 14.06 -30.63
N GLU A 26 22.03 14.40 -30.26
CA GLU A 26 21.44 13.95 -29.01
C GLU A 26 21.43 12.41 -29.03
N ASP A 27 22.24 11.82 -28.16
CA ASP A 27 22.25 10.38 -27.92
C ASP A 27 20.87 10.04 -27.33
N GLU A 28 19.91 9.64 -28.17
CA GLU A 28 18.55 9.29 -27.73
C GLU A 28 18.56 8.22 -26.61
N GLY A 29 19.62 7.42 -26.55
CA GLY A 29 19.86 6.46 -25.48
C GLY A 29 20.12 7.07 -24.09
N LEU A 30 20.68 8.28 -24.00
CA LEU A 30 20.97 8.96 -22.73
C LEU A 30 19.71 9.58 -22.09
N ASN A 31 18.76 10.03 -22.91
CA ASN A 31 17.48 10.57 -22.41
C ASN A 31 16.63 9.49 -21.71
N GLY A 32 16.81 8.22 -22.05
CA GLY A 32 16.19 7.08 -21.37
C GLY A 32 16.82 6.72 -20.01
N LEU A 33 18.00 7.26 -19.69
CA LEU A 33 18.66 7.06 -18.40
C LEU A 33 18.20 8.07 -17.33
N ILE A 34 17.48 9.11 -17.72
CA ILE A 34 16.93 10.09 -16.79
C ILE A 34 15.70 9.45 -16.13
N LYS A 35 15.86 9.08 -14.85
CA LYS A 35 14.77 8.55 -14.03
C LYS A 35 13.60 9.54 -14.00
N LYS A 36 12.42 9.09 -14.41
CA LYS A 36 11.19 9.87 -14.26
C LYS A 36 10.89 10.05 -12.77
N ALA A 37 10.51 11.25 -12.36
CA ALA A 37 10.22 11.57 -10.95
C ALA A 37 9.16 10.63 -10.32
N ASP A 38 8.19 10.17 -11.12
CA ASP A 38 7.11 9.28 -10.68
C ASP A 38 7.39 7.79 -10.94
N SER A 39 8.65 7.41 -11.15
CA SER A 39 9.01 5.99 -11.30
C SER A 39 9.40 5.36 -9.95
N PRO A 40 8.97 4.12 -9.67
CA PRO A 40 9.33 3.44 -8.43
C PRO A 40 10.85 3.19 -8.38
N GLU A 41 11.41 3.21 -7.18
CA GLU A 41 12.80 2.84 -6.91
C GLU A 41 12.98 1.33 -6.90
N TYR A 42 12.00 0.62 -6.33
CA TYR A 42 12.03 -0.82 -6.18
C TYR A 42 10.70 -1.42 -6.59
N ILE A 43 10.77 -2.48 -7.38
CA ILE A 43 9.61 -3.29 -7.75
C ILE A 43 9.88 -4.72 -7.30
N GLY A 44 9.01 -5.24 -6.44
CA GLY A 44 9.00 -6.62 -5.98
C GLY A 44 7.81 -7.38 -6.57
N GLN A 45 8.00 -8.67 -6.84
CA GLN A 45 6.92 -9.59 -7.21
C GLN A 45 6.80 -10.69 -6.15
N LYS A 46 5.56 -11.08 -5.82
CA LYS A 46 5.23 -12.13 -4.84
C LYS A 46 6.00 -11.95 -3.52
N MET A 47 5.93 -10.74 -2.97
CA MET A 47 6.69 -10.37 -1.79
C MET A 47 5.99 -10.86 -0.52
N ASN A 48 6.79 -11.38 0.41
CA ASN A 48 6.35 -11.70 1.77
C ASN A 48 7.23 -10.91 2.75
N THR A 49 6.61 -10.16 3.64
CA THR A 49 7.25 -9.24 4.57
C THR A 49 6.77 -9.55 5.97
N THR A 50 7.70 -9.67 6.92
CA THR A 50 7.39 -9.77 8.34
C THR A 50 8.02 -8.58 9.05
N VAL A 51 7.20 -7.82 9.78
CA VAL A 51 7.65 -6.65 10.52
C VAL A 51 7.69 -6.98 12.00
N TYR A 52 8.78 -6.56 12.64
CA TYR A 52 9.05 -6.80 14.06
C TYR A 52 8.96 -5.48 14.83
N SER A 53 8.61 -5.56 16.11
CA SER A 53 8.68 -4.46 17.06
C SER A 53 10.13 -4.22 17.48
N PRO A 54 10.43 -3.04 18.06
CA PRO A 54 11.74 -2.79 18.67
C PRO A 54 12.12 -3.80 19.76
N THR A 55 11.13 -4.48 20.35
CA THR A 55 11.32 -5.56 21.33
C THR A 55 11.53 -6.94 20.71
N GLY A 56 11.56 -7.05 19.37
CA GLY A 56 11.80 -8.30 18.64
C GLY A 56 10.56 -9.18 18.44
N LYS A 57 9.36 -8.71 18.80
CA LYS A 57 8.10 -9.45 18.59
C LYS A 57 7.56 -9.18 17.20
N LYS A 58 6.93 -10.16 16.56
CA LYS A 58 6.29 -9.94 15.26
C LYS A 58 5.07 -9.03 15.44
N GLN A 59 4.97 -7.97 14.66
CA GLN A 59 3.82 -7.05 14.67
C GLN A 59 2.80 -7.42 13.59
N TYR A 60 3.26 -7.60 12.36
CA TYR A 60 2.40 -7.99 11.25
C TYR A 60 3.17 -8.72 10.16
N LEU A 61 2.42 -9.53 9.40
CA LEU A 61 2.89 -10.21 8.19
C LEU A 61 2.13 -9.65 7.00
N ALA A 62 2.82 -9.29 5.93
CA ALA A 62 2.22 -8.79 4.71
C ALA A 62 2.66 -9.61 3.51
N THR A 63 1.71 -10.00 2.67
CA THR A 63 1.97 -10.66 1.39
C THR A 63 1.30 -9.89 0.28
N SER A 64 1.92 -9.82 -0.89
CA SER A 64 1.42 -9.06 -2.04
C SER A 64 1.91 -9.65 -3.35
N GLU A 65 1.10 -9.56 -4.41
CA GLU A 65 1.50 -10.04 -5.74
C GLU A 65 2.55 -9.13 -6.38
N LYS A 66 2.41 -7.82 -6.20
CA LYS A 66 3.36 -6.80 -6.67
C LYS A 66 3.52 -5.72 -5.61
N VAL A 67 4.73 -5.20 -5.47
CA VAL A 67 5.05 -4.11 -4.54
C VAL A 67 5.92 -3.10 -5.25
N GLU A 68 5.60 -1.82 -5.08
CA GLU A 68 6.31 -0.70 -5.72
C GLU A 68 6.63 0.35 -4.65
N HIS A 69 7.92 0.62 -4.40
CA HIS A 69 8.35 1.63 -3.43
C HIS A 69 8.84 2.89 -4.12
N TYR A 70 8.39 4.06 -3.65
CA TYR A 70 8.70 5.35 -4.24
C TYR A 70 9.48 6.20 -3.24
N THR A 71 10.75 6.52 -3.52
CA THR A 71 11.60 7.31 -2.60
C THR A 71 11.15 8.76 -2.44
N SER A 72 10.43 9.31 -3.43
CA SER A 72 10.02 10.73 -3.49
C SER A 72 9.25 11.19 -2.25
N ASP A 73 8.25 10.42 -1.82
CA ASP A 73 7.49 10.61 -0.59
C ASP A 73 7.63 9.42 0.39
N GLY A 74 8.29 8.33 -0.04
CA GLY A 74 8.53 7.06 0.66
C GLY A 74 7.26 6.26 0.94
N HIS A 75 6.24 6.35 0.08
CA HIS A 75 5.14 5.40 0.10
C HIS A 75 5.49 4.10 -0.62
N THR A 76 4.71 3.07 -0.32
CA THR A 76 4.79 1.77 -0.98
C THR A 76 3.40 1.36 -1.43
N ASP A 77 3.25 1.07 -2.73
CA ASP A 77 2.03 0.54 -3.31
C ASP A 77 2.07 -0.98 -3.38
N PHE A 78 0.94 -1.61 -3.08
CA PHE A 78 0.75 -3.06 -3.04
C PHE A 78 -0.43 -3.45 -3.94
N GLN A 79 -0.26 -4.52 -4.71
CA GLN A 79 -1.33 -5.13 -5.50
C GLN A 79 -1.76 -6.47 -4.90
N LYS A 80 -3.07 -6.59 -4.66
CA LYS A 80 -3.69 -7.69 -3.92
C LYS A 80 -3.01 -7.99 -2.57
N PRO A 81 -2.88 -6.99 -1.70
CA PRO A 81 -2.28 -7.19 -0.38
C PRO A 81 -3.13 -8.13 0.48
N LYS A 82 -2.44 -8.93 1.29
CA LYS A 82 -2.99 -9.61 2.47
C LYS A 82 -2.09 -9.34 3.66
N VAL A 83 -2.62 -8.68 4.68
CA VAL A 83 -1.90 -8.27 5.89
C VAL A 83 -2.51 -8.97 7.09
N ARG A 84 -1.72 -9.74 7.82
CA ARG A 84 -2.12 -10.35 9.09
C ARG A 84 -1.55 -9.55 10.24
N LEU A 85 -2.44 -9.07 11.10
CA LEU A 85 -2.10 -8.40 12.35
C LEU A 85 -1.96 -9.45 13.45
N LEU A 86 -0.88 -9.35 14.22
CA LEU A 86 -0.64 -10.20 15.37
C LEU A 86 -1.06 -9.46 16.64
N ASP A 87 -1.59 -10.20 17.61
CA ASP A 87 -1.94 -9.63 18.90
C ASP A 87 -0.66 -9.17 19.62
N LEU A 88 -0.62 -7.87 19.93
CA LEU A 88 0.43 -7.26 20.74
C LEU A 88 0.12 -7.60 22.21
N GLU A 89 0.38 -8.85 22.59
CA GLU A 89 0.35 -9.41 23.94
C GLU A 89 -0.43 -8.60 24.98
N ILE A 90 -1.71 -8.95 25.16
CA ILE A 90 -2.39 -8.70 26.43
C ILE A 90 -1.66 -9.55 27.48
N GLN A 91 -0.87 -8.89 28.33
CA GLN A 91 0.06 -9.39 29.35
C GLN A 91 -0.47 -10.46 30.35
N ASN A 92 -1.71 -10.95 30.20
CA ASN A 92 -2.36 -11.84 31.16
C ASN A 92 -2.71 -13.24 30.64
N SER A 93 -2.34 -13.61 29.42
CA SER A 93 -2.66 -14.95 28.92
C SER A 93 -1.46 -15.58 28.22
N GLY A 94 -0.70 -16.38 28.96
CA GLY A 94 0.36 -17.21 28.37
C GLY A 94 -0.21 -18.11 27.28
N SER A 95 0.02 -17.78 26.02
CA SER A 95 0.01 -18.70 24.86
C SER A 95 0.05 -17.91 23.55
N THR A 96 1.19 -18.01 22.87
CA THR A 96 1.37 -18.00 21.41
C THR A 96 0.92 -16.73 20.67
N ASP A 97 1.75 -16.21 19.77
CA ASP A 97 1.41 -15.16 18.80
C ASP A 97 0.08 -15.51 18.08
N LYS A 98 -1.06 -15.05 18.61
CA LYS A 98 -2.37 -15.30 18.01
C LYS A 98 -2.59 -14.22 16.98
N GLU A 99 -2.60 -14.64 15.72
CA GLU A 99 -3.08 -13.80 14.62
C GLU A 99 -4.51 -13.36 14.95
N SER A 100 -4.75 -12.05 15.02
CA SER A 100 -6.03 -11.49 15.45
C SER A 100 -6.91 -11.17 14.24
N TRP A 101 -6.31 -10.61 13.19
CA TRP A 101 -7.01 -10.12 12.01
C TRP A 101 -6.24 -10.36 10.72
N GLU A 102 -6.94 -10.70 9.65
CA GLU A 102 -6.45 -10.68 8.27
C GLU A 102 -7.17 -9.56 7.50
N LEU A 103 -6.39 -8.65 6.91
CA LEU A 103 -6.83 -7.56 6.07
C LEU A 103 -6.49 -7.88 4.61
N SER A 104 -7.45 -7.75 3.70
CA SER A 104 -7.20 -7.90 2.26
C SER A 104 -7.89 -6.81 1.46
N ALA A 105 -7.32 -6.45 0.32
CA ALA A 105 -7.89 -5.50 -0.63
C ALA A 105 -7.36 -5.78 -2.04
N ASP A 106 -7.86 -5.06 -3.05
CA ASP A 106 -7.32 -5.10 -4.41
C ASP A 106 -6.02 -4.28 -4.52
N LYS A 107 -5.97 -3.13 -3.84
CA LYS A 107 -4.81 -2.26 -3.77
C LYS A 107 -4.59 -1.77 -2.34
N ALA A 108 -3.34 -1.52 -1.99
CA ALA A 108 -3.03 -0.73 -0.81
C ALA A 108 -1.87 0.22 -1.03
N LYS A 109 -1.86 1.29 -0.24
CA LYS A 109 -0.75 2.23 -0.12
C LYS A 109 -0.34 2.31 1.34
N LEU A 110 0.93 2.02 1.62
CA LEU A 110 1.54 2.21 2.93
C LEU A 110 2.37 3.49 2.92
N THR A 111 2.14 4.35 3.91
CA THR A 111 2.92 5.58 4.12
C THR A 111 4.00 5.38 5.17
N LYS A 112 4.94 6.33 5.29
CA LYS A 112 6.00 6.32 6.32
C LYS A 112 5.46 6.30 7.75
N ASP A 113 4.28 6.86 7.97
CA ASP A 113 3.65 6.96 9.28
C ASP A 113 2.85 5.70 9.66
N ASN A 114 3.12 4.56 8.99
CA ASN A 114 2.43 3.29 9.19
C ASN A 114 0.91 3.35 8.95
N MET A 115 0.44 4.32 8.15
CA MET A 115 -0.94 4.39 7.70
C MET A 115 -1.08 3.56 6.43
N LEU A 116 -1.92 2.52 6.50
CA LEU A 116 -2.27 1.62 5.41
C LEU A 116 -3.63 2.02 4.83
N TYR A 117 -3.60 2.53 3.61
CA TYR A 117 -4.80 2.84 2.83
C TYR A 117 -5.14 1.63 1.98
N LEU A 118 -6.34 1.10 2.15
CA LEU A 118 -6.87 -0.07 1.44
C LEU A 118 -7.96 0.41 0.49
N ASP A 119 -7.92 -0.06 -0.75
CA ASP A 119 -8.85 0.34 -1.82
C ASP A 119 -9.26 -0.87 -2.67
N GLY A 120 -10.56 -0.98 -2.91
CA GLY A 120 -11.20 -2.06 -3.67
C GLY A 120 -11.36 -3.34 -2.84
N ASN A 121 -12.60 -3.83 -2.73
CA ASN A 121 -12.95 -5.10 -2.08
C ASN A 121 -12.26 -5.31 -0.72
N VAL A 122 -12.28 -4.28 0.14
CA VAL A 122 -11.59 -4.32 1.42
C VAL A 122 -12.34 -5.24 2.38
N VAL A 123 -11.62 -6.22 2.90
CA VAL A 123 -12.14 -7.18 3.87
C VAL A 123 -11.20 -7.23 5.07
N ALA A 124 -11.73 -6.99 6.26
CA ALA A 124 -11.06 -7.33 7.52
C ALA A 124 -11.77 -8.52 8.15
N GLN A 125 -11.06 -9.62 8.34
CA GLN A 125 -11.59 -10.87 8.86
C GLN A 125 -10.89 -11.21 10.18
N SER A 126 -11.66 -11.49 11.22
CA SER A 126 -11.12 -12.02 12.47
C SER A 126 -10.66 -13.47 12.25
N LEU A 127 -9.47 -13.79 12.76
CA LEU A 127 -8.93 -15.15 12.75
C LEU A 127 -9.28 -15.91 14.04
N SER A 128 -9.80 -15.21 15.05
CA SER A 128 -10.30 -15.82 16.28
C SER A 128 -11.77 -16.22 16.16
N PRO A 129 -12.13 -17.51 16.39
CA PRO A 129 -13.52 -17.98 16.34
C PRO A 129 -14.36 -17.43 17.50
N LEU A 130 -13.72 -16.95 18.57
CA LEU A 130 -14.38 -16.37 19.75
C LEU A 130 -14.65 -14.87 19.60
N SER A 131 -14.17 -14.23 18.53
CA SER A 131 -14.41 -12.81 18.31
C SER A 131 -15.89 -12.54 18.08
N ARG A 132 -16.43 -11.51 18.76
CA ARG A 132 -17.82 -11.08 18.53
C ARG A 132 -17.98 -10.43 17.16
N LEU A 133 -16.93 -9.75 16.70
CA LEU A 133 -16.85 -9.12 15.39
C LEU A 133 -16.08 -10.05 14.44
N GLN A 134 -16.76 -10.57 13.43
CA GLN A 134 -16.20 -11.61 12.56
C GLN A 134 -15.60 -11.01 11.29
N ARG A 135 -16.32 -10.09 10.63
CA ARG A 135 -15.93 -9.60 9.31
C ARG A 135 -16.39 -8.16 9.09
N ILE A 136 -15.54 -7.37 8.46
CA ILE A 136 -15.81 -6.01 8.01
C ILE A 136 -15.58 -5.99 6.51
N GLU A 137 -16.57 -5.54 5.74
CA GLU A 137 -16.48 -5.39 4.29
C GLU A 137 -16.76 -3.94 3.91
N THR A 138 -15.89 -3.37 3.07
CA THR A 138 -16.06 -2.00 2.56
C THR A 138 -15.28 -1.79 1.26
N GLU A 139 -15.55 -0.68 0.58
CA GLU A 139 -14.84 -0.31 -0.64
C GLU A 139 -13.46 0.30 -0.37
N SER A 140 -13.32 1.03 0.74
CA SER A 140 -12.06 1.65 1.13
C SER A 140 -11.96 1.76 2.64
N ALA A 141 -10.78 1.53 3.18
CA ALA A 141 -10.50 1.70 4.60
C ALA A 141 -9.08 2.26 4.81
N VAL A 142 -8.90 2.93 5.94
CA VAL A 142 -7.60 3.38 6.42
C VAL A 142 -7.34 2.70 7.76
N VAL A 143 -6.19 2.05 7.87
CA VAL A 143 -5.77 1.36 9.09
C VAL A 143 -4.44 1.94 9.56
N ASN A 144 -4.36 2.34 10.82
CA ASN A 144 -3.09 2.64 11.45
C ASN A 144 -2.47 1.33 11.95
N LEU A 145 -1.36 0.88 11.38
CA LEU A 145 -0.76 -0.41 11.76
C LEU A 145 -0.12 -0.42 13.16
N THR A 146 0.13 0.75 13.74
CA THR A 146 0.69 0.89 15.09
C THR A 146 -0.40 0.85 16.17
N THR A 147 -1.48 1.63 16.01
CA THR A 147 -2.59 1.66 16.98
C THR A 147 -3.69 0.64 16.68
N GLN A 148 -3.69 0.07 15.48
CA GLN A 148 -4.73 -0.82 14.95
C GLN A 148 -6.11 -0.15 14.82
N ASP A 149 -6.15 1.18 14.75
CA ASP A 149 -7.38 1.92 14.47
C ASP A 149 -7.78 1.74 13.00
N ILE A 150 -9.06 1.45 12.77
CA ILE A 150 -9.66 1.30 11.44
C ILE A 150 -10.71 2.39 11.22
N ARG A 151 -10.67 3.00 10.03
CA ARG A 151 -11.62 4.01 9.60
C ARG A 151 -12.05 3.76 8.17
N SER A 152 -13.29 4.11 7.85
CA SER A 152 -13.78 4.15 6.47
C SER A 152 -14.78 5.29 6.35
N ASP A 153 -14.75 5.98 5.21
CA ASP A 153 -15.77 6.98 4.86
C ASP A 153 -16.82 6.45 3.88
N LYS A 154 -16.76 5.15 3.57
CA LYS A 154 -17.67 4.48 2.62
C LYS A 154 -18.76 3.70 3.34
N MET A 155 -19.62 3.04 2.56
CA MET A 155 -20.57 2.08 3.09
C MET A 155 -19.80 0.87 3.63
N VAL A 156 -20.18 0.41 4.80
CA VAL A 156 -19.51 -0.67 5.51
C VAL A 156 -20.55 -1.68 5.93
N LYS A 157 -20.25 -2.95 5.66
CA LYS A 157 -21.01 -4.09 6.17
C LYS A 157 -20.20 -4.78 7.25
N LEU A 158 -20.76 -4.84 8.45
CA LEU A 158 -20.21 -5.52 9.61
C LEU A 158 -20.98 -6.82 9.82
N ASN A 159 -20.27 -7.92 9.93
CA ASN A 159 -20.83 -9.20 10.34
C ASN A 159 -20.22 -9.59 11.68
N GLY A 160 -21.06 -9.72 12.69
CA GLY A 160 -20.73 -10.35 13.96
C GLY A 160 -21.22 -11.79 14.01
N GLN A 161 -21.11 -12.41 15.18
CA GLN A 161 -21.50 -13.82 15.36
C GLN A 161 -23.00 -14.05 15.16
N ASN A 162 -23.85 -13.14 15.65
CA ASN A 162 -25.32 -13.26 15.59
C ASN A 162 -26.01 -11.99 15.01
N PHE A 163 -25.25 -11.14 14.32
CA PHE A 163 -25.78 -9.90 13.76
C PHE A 163 -25.05 -9.51 12.48
N SER A 164 -25.75 -8.81 11.59
CA SER A 164 -25.17 -8.12 10.44
C SER A 164 -25.66 -6.69 10.42
N SER A 165 -24.73 -5.74 10.42
CA SER A 165 -25.04 -4.31 10.35
C SER A 165 -24.48 -3.72 9.06
N THR A 166 -25.15 -2.73 8.51
CA THR A 166 -24.66 -1.95 7.38
C THR A 166 -24.82 -0.48 7.73
N GLY A 167 -23.77 0.33 7.54
CA GLY A 167 -23.82 1.76 7.81
C GLY A 167 -22.82 2.55 6.97
N LEU A 168 -23.05 3.84 6.85
CA LEU A 168 -22.13 4.80 6.25
C LEU A 168 -21.13 5.27 7.31
N LYS A 169 -19.85 5.29 6.95
CA LYS A 169 -18.70 5.58 7.81
C LYS A 169 -18.51 4.58 8.95
N LEU A 170 -17.27 4.18 9.14
CA LEU A 170 -16.82 3.33 10.24
C LEU A 170 -15.67 4.00 10.99
N THR A 171 -15.70 3.85 12.31
CA THR A 171 -14.53 4.05 13.16
C THR A 171 -14.43 2.92 14.16
N GLY A 172 -13.26 2.36 14.35
CA GLY A 172 -13.05 1.24 15.26
C GLY A 172 -11.58 1.00 15.59
N ASN A 173 -11.33 -0.02 16.37
CA ASN A 173 -10.00 -0.51 16.72
C ASN A 173 -10.01 -2.05 16.65
N LEU A 174 -9.11 -2.60 15.83
CA LEU A 174 -9.04 -4.04 15.56
C LEU A 174 -8.52 -4.82 16.78
N GLN A 175 -7.55 -4.28 17.50
CA GLN A 175 -7.02 -4.89 18.72
C GLN A 175 -8.09 -5.02 19.81
N GLN A 176 -8.90 -3.96 20.00
CA GLN A 176 -10.00 -3.95 20.95
C GLN A 176 -11.25 -4.67 20.44
N GLN A 177 -11.28 -5.07 19.16
CA GLN A 177 -12.43 -5.69 18.48
C GLN A 177 -13.70 -4.80 18.52
N VAL A 178 -13.52 -3.48 18.49
CA VAL A 178 -14.60 -2.49 18.53
C VAL A 178 -14.77 -1.85 17.16
N ALA A 179 -16.02 -1.79 16.67
CA ALA A 179 -16.38 -1.18 15.39
C ALA A 179 -17.69 -0.39 15.56
N ASN A 180 -17.64 0.92 15.30
CA ASN A 180 -18.77 1.83 15.41
C ASN A 180 -19.14 2.40 14.03
N LEU A 181 -20.36 2.13 13.59
CA LEU A 181 -20.97 2.75 12.41
C LEU A 181 -21.60 4.08 12.80
N LYS A 182 -21.42 5.13 12.00
CA LYS A 182 -21.86 6.49 12.37
C LYS A 182 -23.18 6.92 11.75
N GLU A 183 -23.42 6.57 10.49
CA GLU A 183 -24.53 7.11 9.71
C GLU A 183 -25.32 5.99 9.01
N GLN A 184 -26.61 6.21 8.75
CA GLN A 184 -27.48 5.32 7.97
C GLN A 184 -27.42 3.83 8.40
N VAL A 185 -27.37 3.59 9.70
CA VAL A 185 -27.16 2.26 10.26
C VAL A 185 -28.44 1.41 10.16
N LYS A 186 -28.31 0.22 9.59
CA LYS A 186 -29.34 -0.83 9.56
C LYS A 186 -28.75 -2.10 10.13
N THR A 187 -29.40 -2.68 11.13
CA THR A 187 -28.91 -3.91 11.79
C THR A 187 -29.96 -5.01 11.69
N HIS A 188 -29.49 -6.20 11.33
CA HIS A 188 -30.24 -7.45 11.33
C HIS A 188 -29.64 -8.37 12.40
N TYR A 189 -30.50 -9.02 13.17
CA TYR A 189 -30.11 -10.00 14.17
C TYR A 189 -30.69 -11.35 13.80
N GLU A 190 -29.91 -12.41 13.95
CA GLU A 190 -30.40 -13.77 13.82
C GLU A 190 -30.66 -14.33 15.22
N ILE A 191 -31.91 -14.71 15.48
CA ILE A 191 -32.28 -15.35 16.73
C ILE A 191 -32.14 -16.85 16.53
N SER A 192 -31.06 -17.43 17.05
CA SER A 192 -30.94 -18.89 17.11
C SER A 192 -31.95 -19.42 18.11
N LYS A 193 -32.97 -20.13 17.63
CA LYS A 193 -33.84 -20.94 18.49
C LYS A 193 -33.03 -22.17 18.92
N GLN A 194 -32.55 -22.16 20.16
CA GLN A 194 -32.07 -23.37 20.82
C GLN A 194 -33.20 -24.36 21.06
#